data_AF-A0A1I2NBU7-F1
#
_entry.id   AF-A0A1I2NBU7-F1
#
_cell.length_a   1.000
_cell.length_b   1.000
_cell.length_c   1.000
_cell.angle_alpha   90.00
_cell.angle_beta   90.00
_cell.angle_gamma   90.00
#
_symmetry.space_group_name_H-M   'P 1'
#
loop_
_entity.id
_entity.type
_entity.pdbx_description
1 polymer ?
#
loop_
_entity_poly.entity_id
_entity_poly.type
_entity_poly.pdbx_seq_one_letter_code
_entity_poly.pdbx_strand_id
1 'polypeptide(L)'
;MFVGTEYKIKFAMPPDFNPSALLRKLPSPIERLAMVEIYNYAVESDGFYFVDHLVNREVASVALRLFIDEALTYSASIQIIEP
;
A
#
# COMPACT_ATOMS: atom_id res chain seq x y z
N MET A 1 -20.98 3.39 -4.43
CA MET A 1 -20.24 2.23 -3.92
C MET A 1 -18.97 2.17 -4.74
N PHE A 2 -17.86 2.70 -4.23
CA PHE A 2 -16.60 2.58 -4.97
C PHE A 2 -16.12 1.14 -4.75
N VAL A 3 -16.05 0.39 -5.85
CA VAL A 3 -15.59 -0.99 -5.89
C VAL A 3 -14.07 -0.94 -5.92
N GLY A 4 -13.42 -1.56 -4.95
CA GLY A 4 -11.97 -1.66 -4.86
C GLY A 4 -11.54 -2.99 -4.28
N THR A 5 -10.26 -3.31 -4.40
CA THR A 5 -9.67 -4.48 -3.75
C THR A 5 -8.83 -4.01 -2.59
N GLU A 6 -9.08 -4.56 -1.41
CA GLU A 6 -8.41 -4.20 -0.18
C GLU A 6 -7.36 -5.25 0.17
N TYR A 7 -6.21 -4.79 0.67
CA TYR A 7 -5.09 -5.64 1.04
C TYR A 7 -4.58 -5.23 2.42
N LYS A 8 -4.71 -6.14 3.39
CA LYS A 8 -4.03 -6.02 4.67
C LYS A 8 -2.70 -6.79 4.58
N ILE A 9 -1.59 -6.07 4.66
CA ILE A 9 -0.22 -6.61 4.62
C ILE A 9 0.31 -6.63 6.05
N LYS A 10 0.29 -7.80 6.70
CA LYS A 10 0.78 -7.97 8.07
C LYS A 10 2.22 -8.44 8.10
N PHE A 11 3.01 -7.84 8.99
CA PHE A 11 4.40 -8.22 9.24
C PHE A 11 4.84 -7.80 10.64
N ALA A 12 5.99 -8.29 11.10
CA ALA A 12 6.57 -7.87 12.37
C ALA A 12 7.13 -6.44 12.24
N MET A 13 6.28 -5.44 12.46
CA MET A 13 6.65 -4.03 12.34
C MET A 13 7.55 -3.59 13.50
N PRO A 14 8.71 -2.97 13.23
CA PRO A 14 9.55 -2.39 14.28
C PRO A 14 8.83 -1.26 15.02
N PRO A 15 9.05 -1.08 16.33
CA PRO A 15 8.42 -0.03 17.13
C PRO A 15 8.81 1.39 16.70
N ASP A 16 9.95 1.55 16.04
CA ASP A 16 10.50 2.81 15.52
C ASP A 16 10.35 2.94 13.99
N PHE A 17 9.43 2.18 13.39
CA PHE A 17 9.20 2.20 11.95
C PHE A 17 8.90 3.61 11.43
N ASN A 18 9.65 4.02 10.40
CA ASN A 18 9.50 5.31 9.75
C ASN A 18 9.10 5.14 8.27
N PRO A 19 7.85 5.44 7.89
CA PRO A 19 7.37 5.25 6.52
C PRO A 19 7.96 6.27 5.52
N SER A 20 8.67 7.30 5.96
CA SER A 20 9.08 8.43 5.10
C SER A 20 9.86 8.00 3.85
N ALA A 21 10.69 6.96 3.96
CA ALA A 21 11.46 6.45 2.82
C ALA A 21 10.56 5.75 1.78
N LEU A 22 9.57 4.97 2.23
CA LEU A 22 8.54 4.38 1.40
C LEU A 22 7.69 5.46 0.72
N LEU A 23 7.18 6.42 1.49
CA LEU A 23 6.28 7.47 0.98
C LEU A 23 6.90 8.30 -0.15
N ARG A 24 8.21 8.52 -0.11
CA ARG A 24 8.94 9.25 -1.17
C ARG A 24 9.07 8.48 -2.47
N LYS A 25 8.93 7.16 -2.45
CA LYS A 25 9.02 6.29 -3.64
C LYS A 25 7.64 6.03 -4.28
N LEU A 26 6.56 6.31 -3.56
CA LEU A 26 5.22 6.03 -4.03
C LEU A 26 4.90 6.86 -5.29
N PRO A 27 4.26 6.24 -6.30
CA PRO A 27 3.70 7.00 -7.40
C PRO A 27 2.57 7.94 -6.91
N SER A 28 2.10 8.84 -7.77
CA SER A 28 0.95 9.69 -7.44
C SER A 28 -0.28 8.80 -7.17
N PRO A 29 -0.96 8.93 -6.01
CA PRO A 29 -2.19 8.19 -5.74
C PRO A 29 -3.40 8.77 -6.48
N ILE A 30 -3.23 9.88 -7.21
CA ILE A 30 -4.31 10.56 -7.93
C ILE A 30 -4.05 10.48 -9.44
N GLU A 31 -5.06 10.03 -10.18
CA GLU A 31 -5.11 10.13 -11.64
C GLU A 31 -5.48 11.57 -12.02
N ARG A 32 -4.50 12.33 -12.51
CA ARG A 32 -4.61 13.80 -12.61
C ARG A 32 -5.64 14.26 -13.64
N LEU A 33 -5.84 13.50 -14.71
CA LEU A 33 -6.78 13.86 -15.77
C LEU A 33 -8.23 13.77 -15.30
N ALA A 34 -8.53 12.78 -14.46
CA ALA A 34 -9.88 12.52 -13.96
C ALA A 34 -10.10 13.01 -12.52
N MET A 35 -9.03 13.45 -11.82
CA MET A 35 -9.05 13.88 -10.42
C MET A 35 -9.68 12.82 -9.50
N VAL A 36 -9.36 11.54 -9.74
CA VAL A 36 -9.84 10.41 -8.94
C VAL A 36 -8.68 9.68 -8.30
N GLU A 37 -8.93 9.07 -7.13
CA GLU A 37 -7.92 8.28 -6.42
C GLU A 37 -7.71 6.94 -7.12
N ILE A 38 -6.46 6.64 -7.43
CA ILE A 38 -6.00 5.35 -7.98
C ILE A 38 -5.91 4.32 -6.86
N TYR A 39 -5.35 4.71 -5.72
CA TYR A 39 -5.22 3.88 -4.54
C TYR A 39 -5.17 4.74 -3.27
N ASN A 40 -5.41 4.12 -2.12
CA ASN A 40 -5.23 4.74 -0.81
C ASN A 40 -4.54 3.75 0.15
N TYR A 41 -3.98 4.24 1.25
CA TYR A 41 -3.28 3.40 2.21
C TYR A 41 -3.30 3.96 3.63
N ALA A 42 -3.10 3.08 4.60
CA ALA A 42 -2.84 3.42 5.99
C ALA A 42 -1.67 2.59 6.55
N VAL A 43 -0.90 3.19 7.44
CA VAL A 43 0.11 2.50 8.24
C VAL A 43 -0.51 2.19 9.59
N GLU A 44 -0.53 0.92 9.96
CA GLU A 44 -1.08 0.43 11.22
C GLU A 44 0.01 -0.25 12.05
N SER A 45 -0.26 -0.50 13.33
CA SER A 45 0.72 -1.08 14.25
C SER A 45 1.14 -2.52 13.89
N ASP A 46 0.31 -3.25 13.15
CA ASP A 46 0.55 -4.63 12.72
C ASP A 46 0.87 -4.76 11.23
N GLY A 47 1.07 -3.64 10.52
CA GLY A 47 1.43 -3.65 9.11
C GLY A 47 0.83 -2.51 8.29
N PHE A 48 0.52 -2.78 7.03
CA PHE A 48 -0.05 -1.82 6.10
C PHE A 48 -1.45 -2.22 5.67
N TYR A 49 -2.29 -1.22 5.41
CA TYR A 49 -3.57 -1.39 4.75
C TYR A 49 -3.52 -0.63 3.43
N PHE A 50 -3.92 -1.28 2.34
CA PHE A 50 -3.85 -0.73 0.98
C PHE A 50 -5.16 -0.99 0.25
N VAL A 51 -5.65 0.00 -0.48
CA VAL A 51 -6.88 -0.08 -1.28
C VAL A 51 -6.56 0.26 -2.72
N ASP A 52 -6.81 -0.66 -3.64
CA ASP A 52 -6.80 -0.41 -5.09
C ASP A 52 -8.21 -0.02 -5.54
N HIS A 53 -8.40 1.20 -6.03
CA HIS A 53 -9.70 1.68 -6.52
C HIS A 53 -9.98 1.30 -7.98
N LEU A 54 -9.12 0.48 -8.60
CA LEU A 54 -9.27 -0.08 -9.95
C LEU A 54 -9.30 0.98 -11.06
N VAL A 55 -8.83 2.20 -10.78
CA VAL A 55 -8.79 3.32 -11.74
C VAL A 55 -7.58 3.20 -12.69
N ASN A 56 -6.40 2.96 -12.12
CA ASN A 56 -5.15 2.81 -12.88
C ASN A 56 -4.35 1.66 -12.26
N ARG A 57 -4.63 0.45 -12.75
CA ARG A 57 -4.10 -0.79 -12.20
C ARG A 57 -2.58 -0.88 -12.27
N GLU A 58 -1.96 -0.28 -13.28
CA GLU A 58 -0.50 -0.26 -13.41
C GLU A 58 0.12 0.52 -12.25
N VAL A 59 -0.36 1.75 -12.00
CA VAL A 59 0.12 2.58 -10.88
C VAL A 59 -0.18 1.93 -9.53
N ALA A 60 -1.39 1.40 -9.34
CA ALA A 60 -1.77 0.72 -8.10
C ALA A 60 -0.89 -0.52 -7.84
N SER A 61 -0.59 -1.31 -8.88
CA SER A 61 0.26 -2.50 -8.75
C SER A 61 1.71 -2.17 -8.37
N VAL A 62 2.25 -1.06 -8.88
CA VAL A 62 3.58 -0.56 -8.50
C VAL A 62 3.57 -0.10 -7.04
N ALA A 63 2.55 0.63 -6.62
CA ALA A 63 2.41 1.07 -5.23
C ALA A 63 2.29 -0.13 -4.28
N LEU A 64 1.39 -1.08 -4.56
CA LEU A 64 1.21 -2.29 -3.76
C LEU A 64 2.51 -3.07 -3.61
N ARG A 65 3.27 -3.24 -4.70
CA ARG A 65 4.57 -3.90 -4.66
C ARG A 65 5.56 -3.17 -3.74
N LEU A 66 5.59 -1.84 -3.75
CA LEU A 66 6.46 -1.08 -2.83
C LEU A 66 6.13 -1.35 -1.36
N PHE A 67 4.84 -1.47 -1.01
CA PHE A 67 4.45 -1.85 0.36
C PHE A 67 4.88 -3.28 0.73
N ILE A 68 4.76 -4.21 -0.20
CA ILE A 68 5.21 -5.61 -0.02
C ILE A 68 6.73 -5.68 0.16
N ASP A 69 7.48 -5.03 -0.74
CA ASP A 69 8.95 -5.01 -0.72
C ASP A 69 9.46 -4.32 0.57
N GLU A 70 8.79 -3.26 1.02
CA GLU A 70 9.10 -2.60 2.29
C GLU A 70 8.85 -3.54 3.48
N ALA A 71 7.69 -4.20 3.54
CA ALA A 71 7.37 -5.14 4.62
C ALA A 71 8.39 -6.31 4.70
N LEU A 72 8.83 -6.81 3.54
CA LEU A 72 9.84 -7.86 3.43
C LEU A 72 11.25 -7.41 3.84
N THR A 73 11.52 -6.10 3.88
CA THR A 73 12.78 -5.56 4.40
C THR A 73 12.88 -5.73 5.92
N TYR A 74 11.75 -5.76 6.63
CA TYR A 74 11.70 -5.85 8.09
C TYR A 74 11.35 -7.24 8.61
N SER A 75 10.71 -8.08 7.80
CA SER A 75 10.30 -9.42 8.19
C SER A 75 10.53 -10.42 7.07
N ALA A 76 11.11 -11.58 7.42
CA ALA A 76 11.36 -12.67 6.47
C ALA A 76 10.06 -13.28 5.89
N SER A 77 8.92 -13.02 6.52
CA SER A 77 7.61 -13.48 6.07
C SER A 77 6.56 -12.41 6.29
N ILE A 78 5.67 -12.24 5.33
CA ILE A 78 4.50 -11.37 5.43
C ILE A 78 3.22 -12.16 5.18
N GLN A 79 2.08 -11.64 5.64
CA GLN A 79 0.76 -12.17 5.30
C GLN A 79 -0.03 -11.12 4.54
N ILE A 80 -0.70 -11.51 3.46
CA ILE A 80 -1.61 -10.65 2.71
C ILE A 80 -3.01 -11.23 2.86
N ILE A 81 -3.94 -10.42 3.37
CA ILE A 81 -5.31 -10.80 3.67
C ILE A 81 -6.23 -9.83 2.93
N GLU A 82 -7.21 -10.36 2.21
CA GLU A 82 -8.36 -9.57 1.72
C GLU A 82 -9.35 -9.43 2.89
N PRO A 83 -9.64 -8.21 3.35
CA PRO A 83 -10.62 -7.92 4.42
C PRO A 83 -12.05 -8.41 4.11
#